data_AF-A0A920MEG4-F1
#
_entry.id   AF-A0A920MEG4-F1
#
_cell.length_a   1.000
_cell.length_b   1.000
_cell.length_c   1.000
_cell.angle_alpha   90.00
_cell.angle_beta   90.00
_cell.angle_gamma   90.00
#
_symmetry.space_group_name_H-M   'P 1'
#
loop_
_entity.id
_entity.type
_entity.pdbx_description
1 polymer ?
#
loop_
_entity_poly.entity_id
_entity_poly.type
_entity_poly.pdbx_seq_one_letter_code
_entity_poly.pdbx_strand_id
1 'polypeptide(L)'
;MRGDHPIIEELLEYREIEKLRSTYGQGLMNEVGSDERIRATFHQTVTATGRLSSFSPNLHNIPVRTEKGKVFREVFVAQNNHRLLVADYNQIELRCIAHLSSDPGLINAFNEGQDIHTATAAQVFGVTDADVTKAQREKAKMVSYGLAYGMEAYGLAQRLGIENKEAAKILSDYFSAFPSVKEYMDNAVNQAKEKGFTETLFGRKRKIPELKSSNSRVRSAAERQAMNAGIQGLAADIFKVALVNL
;
A
#
# COMPACT_ATOMS: atom_id res chain seq x y z
N MET A 1 16.54 5.45 -21.09
CA MET A 1 17.59 5.64 -20.06
C MET A 1 18.25 4.31 -19.73
N ARG A 2 17.57 3.32 -19.14
CA ARG A 2 18.15 1.97 -19.09
C ARG A 2 18.39 1.45 -20.51
N GLY A 3 19.58 0.91 -20.75
CA GLY A 3 20.02 0.47 -22.08
C GLY A 3 20.66 1.56 -22.95
N ASP A 4 20.65 2.85 -22.55
CA ASP A 4 21.19 3.93 -23.38
C ASP A 4 22.74 4.03 -23.28
N HIS A 5 23.34 3.65 -22.14
CA HIS A 5 24.80 3.66 -21.93
C HIS A 5 25.22 2.74 -20.76
N PRO A 6 26.35 1.99 -20.84
CA PRO A 6 26.79 1.07 -19.78
C PRO A 6 26.91 1.69 -18.38
N ILE A 7 27.35 2.95 -18.29
CA ILE A 7 27.46 3.69 -17.01
C ILE A 7 26.14 3.76 -16.22
N ILE A 8 25.00 3.67 -16.89
CA ILE A 8 23.69 3.80 -16.23
C ILE A 8 23.43 2.60 -15.32
N GLU A 9 23.79 1.39 -15.75
CA GLU A 9 23.63 0.19 -14.93
C GLU A 9 24.62 0.20 -13.75
N GLU A 10 25.88 0.58 -13.98
CA GLU A 10 26.89 0.76 -12.93
C GLU A 10 26.44 1.76 -11.85
N LEU A 11 25.87 2.90 -12.27
CA LEU A 11 25.33 3.91 -11.35
C LEU A 11 24.12 3.41 -10.56
N LEU A 12 23.26 2.59 -11.18
CA LEU A 12 22.12 1.98 -10.50
C LEU A 12 22.57 0.97 -9.46
N GLU A 13 23.54 0.11 -9.79
CA GLU A 13 24.13 -0.85 -8.85
C GLU A 13 24.84 -0.15 -7.69
N TYR A 14 25.68 0.86 -7.98
CA TYR A 14 26.31 1.67 -6.93
C TYR A 14 25.28 2.29 -5.99
N ARG A 15 24.20 2.89 -6.52
CA ARG A 15 23.13 3.48 -5.71
C ARG A 15 22.40 2.45 -4.84
N GLU A 16 22.19 1.24 -5.35
CA GLU A 16 21.60 0.17 -4.54
C GLU A 16 22.54 -0.22 -3.40
N ILE A 17 23.80 -0.52 -3.69
CA ILE A 17 24.79 -0.95 -2.70
C ILE A 17 25.01 0.14 -1.65
N GLU A 18 25.19 1.39 -2.07
CA GLU A 18 25.43 2.50 -1.16
C GLU A 18 24.21 2.77 -0.28
N LYS A 19 22.99 2.64 -0.82
CA LYS A 19 21.77 2.69 0.00
C LYS A 19 21.73 1.55 1.01
N LEU A 20 22.07 0.32 0.61
CA LEU A 20 22.12 -0.83 1.51
C LEU A 20 23.12 -0.63 2.64
N ARG A 21 24.34 -0.23 2.30
CA ARG A 21 25.44 0.04 3.24
C ARG A 21 25.11 1.19 4.20
N SER A 22 24.70 2.34 3.68
CA SER A 22 24.47 3.55 4.48
C SER A 22 23.21 3.46 5.33
N THR A 23 22.06 3.13 4.73
CA THR A 23 20.75 3.21 5.39
C THR A 23 20.55 2.03 6.34
N TYR A 24 20.97 0.83 5.96
CA TYR A 24 20.69 -0.38 6.74
C TYR A 24 21.94 -0.91 7.44
N GLY A 25 23.08 -1.00 6.77
CA GLY A 25 24.33 -1.41 7.41
C GLY A 25 24.71 -0.48 8.56
N GLN A 26 25.15 0.74 8.22
CA GLN A 26 25.54 1.72 9.23
C GLN A 26 24.34 2.17 10.08
N GLY A 27 23.19 2.38 9.45
CA GLY A 27 21.99 2.85 10.14
C GLY A 27 21.47 1.91 11.23
N LEU A 28 21.53 0.58 11.04
CA LEU A 28 21.13 -0.35 12.10
C LEU A 28 22.21 -0.46 13.19
N MET A 29 23.50 -0.51 12.80
CA MET A 29 24.61 -0.61 13.76
C MET A 29 24.67 0.58 14.73
N ASN A 30 24.37 1.78 14.24
CA ASN A 30 24.38 3.00 15.07
C ASN A 30 23.30 2.99 16.17
N GLU A 31 22.29 2.14 16.05
CA GLU A 31 21.13 2.10 16.94
C GLU A 31 21.14 0.85 17.83
N VAL A 32 22.28 0.16 17.90
CA VAL A 32 22.53 -0.94 18.83
C VAL A 32 22.85 -0.36 20.21
N GLY A 33 22.01 -0.67 21.19
CA GLY A 33 22.20 -0.28 22.58
C GLY A 33 23.27 -1.10 23.30
N SER A 34 23.58 -0.71 24.54
CA SER A 34 24.53 -1.43 25.40
C SER A 34 24.09 -2.87 25.75
N ASP A 35 22.82 -3.21 25.53
CA ASP A 35 22.26 -4.55 25.68
C ASP A 35 22.28 -5.38 24.39
N GLU A 36 23.04 -4.94 23.38
CA GLU A 36 23.18 -5.58 22.07
C GLU A 36 21.85 -5.70 21.31
N ARG A 37 20.89 -4.81 21.60
CA ARG A 37 19.60 -4.74 20.91
C ARG A 37 19.49 -3.50 20.05
N ILE A 38 18.91 -3.65 18.86
CA ILE A 38 18.51 -2.51 18.01
C ILE A 38 17.28 -1.85 18.64
N ARG A 39 17.34 -0.54 18.89
CA ARG A 39 16.25 0.21 19.55
C ARG A 39 15.67 1.27 18.62
N ALA A 40 14.50 0.97 18.06
CA ALA A 40 13.77 1.94 17.23
C ALA A 40 12.83 2.83 18.05
N THR A 41 12.58 4.04 17.54
CA THR A 41 11.54 4.93 18.04
C THR A 41 10.29 4.84 17.18
N PHE A 42 9.13 4.58 17.81
CA PHE A 42 7.82 4.57 17.14
C PHE A 42 7.03 5.82 17.49
N HIS A 43 6.80 6.70 16.52
CA HIS A 43 5.96 7.89 16.73
C HIS A 43 4.49 7.58 16.41
N GLN A 44 3.61 8.00 17.33
CA GLN A 44 2.16 7.82 17.20
C GLN A 44 1.44 8.96 16.46
N THR A 45 2.04 10.15 16.38
CA THR A 45 1.37 11.40 15.98
C THR A 45 1.92 12.04 14.69
N VAL A 46 2.77 11.33 13.94
CA VAL A 46 3.44 11.89 12.74
C VAL A 46 2.62 11.71 11.47
N THR A 47 2.01 10.54 11.26
CA THR A 47 1.40 10.23 9.97
C THR A 47 -0.04 10.77 9.87
N ALA A 48 -0.39 11.34 8.72
CA ALA A 48 -1.72 11.92 8.49
C ALA A 48 -2.87 10.91 8.51
N THR A 49 -2.58 9.62 8.30
CA THR A 49 -3.57 8.52 8.31
C THR A 49 -3.59 7.75 9.64
N GLY A 50 -2.75 8.12 10.61
CA GLY A 50 -2.75 7.47 11.92
C GLY A 50 -1.92 6.19 12.02
N ARG A 51 -1.16 5.81 10.99
CA ARG A 51 -0.12 4.78 11.06
C ARG A 51 0.97 5.15 12.05
N LEU A 52 1.60 4.13 12.66
CA LEU A 52 2.88 4.33 13.33
C LEU A 52 3.96 4.64 12.29
N SER A 53 4.94 5.44 12.69
CA SER A 53 6.18 5.62 11.93
C SER A 53 7.37 5.21 12.78
N SER A 54 8.37 4.58 12.16
CA SER A 54 9.57 4.10 12.83
C SER A 54 10.77 4.95 12.40
N PHE A 55 11.58 5.37 13.36
CA PHE A 55 12.77 6.21 13.18
C PHE A 55 13.90 5.71 14.09
N SER A 56 15.14 6.00 13.68
CA SER A 56 16.36 5.70 14.45
C SER A 56 16.36 4.29 15.06
N PRO A 57 16.35 3.21 14.24
CA PRO A 57 16.26 3.18 12.79
C PRO A 57 14.81 2.99 12.31
N ASN A 58 14.54 3.20 11.01
CA ASN A 58 13.22 2.90 10.46
C ASN A 58 13.07 1.39 10.20
N LEU A 59 12.38 0.69 11.11
CA LEU A 59 12.16 -0.76 11.00
C LEU A 59 11.02 -1.13 10.03
N HIS A 60 10.21 -0.17 9.58
CA HIS A 60 9.13 -0.46 8.62
C HIS A 60 9.65 -0.67 7.18
N ASN A 61 10.88 -0.25 6.88
CA ASN A 61 11.41 -0.24 5.52
C ASN A 61 12.62 -1.18 5.31
N ILE A 62 12.80 -2.18 6.18
CA ILE A 62 13.87 -3.19 6.04
C ILE A 62 13.69 -3.94 4.71
N PRO A 63 14.74 -4.02 3.86
CA PRO A 63 14.60 -4.52 2.49
C PRO A 63 14.11 -5.97 2.44
N VAL A 64 13.39 -6.29 1.37
CA VAL A 64 12.83 -7.64 1.14
C VAL A 64 12.84 -8.08 -0.33
N ARG A 65 13.05 -7.14 -1.25
CA ARG A 65 12.83 -7.37 -2.69
C ARG A 65 14.02 -8.01 -3.38
N THR A 66 15.24 -7.60 -3.05
CA THR A 66 16.48 -8.09 -3.68
C THR A 66 17.20 -9.04 -2.74
N GLU A 67 17.93 -10.01 -3.29
CA GLU A 67 18.71 -10.96 -2.48
C GLU A 67 19.72 -10.23 -1.59
N LYS A 68 20.45 -9.24 -2.14
CA LYS A 68 21.36 -8.37 -1.37
C LYS A 68 20.65 -7.67 -0.20
N GLY A 69 19.39 -7.26 -0.39
CA GLY A 69 18.60 -6.62 0.63
C GLY A 69 18.05 -7.57 1.69
N LYS A 70 17.66 -8.80 1.32
CA LYS A 70 17.07 -9.79 2.24
C LYS A 70 18.02 -10.19 3.37
N VAL A 71 19.33 -10.19 3.12
CA VAL A 71 20.36 -10.44 4.15
C VAL A 71 20.19 -9.52 5.37
N PHE A 72 19.75 -8.27 5.18
CA PHE A 72 19.50 -7.36 6.31
C PHE A 72 18.32 -7.75 7.20
N ARG A 73 17.46 -8.68 6.79
CA ARG A 73 16.44 -9.25 7.68
C ARG A 73 16.99 -10.35 8.57
N GLU A 74 18.06 -11.02 8.15
CA GLU A 74 18.66 -12.14 8.88
C GLU A 74 19.39 -11.68 10.16
N VAL A 75 19.73 -10.38 10.24
CA VAL A 75 20.34 -9.78 11.44
C VAL A 75 19.34 -9.64 12.60
N PHE A 76 18.04 -9.73 12.34
CA PHE A 76 17.00 -9.69 13.37
C PHE A 76 16.79 -11.10 13.92
N VAL A 77 17.51 -11.43 14.99
CA VAL A 77 17.48 -12.75 15.62
C VAL A 77 16.72 -12.71 16.94
N ALA A 78 16.12 -13.85 17.31
CA ALA A 78 15.55 -14.02 18.64
C ALA A 78 16.67 -14.13 19.68
N GLN A 79 16.38 -13.72 20.92
CA GLN A 79 17.23 -14.05 22.05
C GLN A 79 17.28 -15.57 22.27
N ASN A 80 18.34 -16.07 22.91
CA ASN A 80 18.46 -17.48 23.30
C ASN A 80 17.17 -18.00 23.96
N ASN A 81 16.78 -19.22 23.60
CA ASN A 81 15.54 -19.89 24.04
C ASN A 81 14.23 -19.16 23.67
N HIS A 82 14.25 -18.19 22.75
CA HIS A 82 13.06 -17.52 22.23
C HIS A 82 12.92 -17.74 20.72
N ARG A 83 11.76 -17.38 20.17
CA ARG A 83 11.48 -17.35 18.74
C ARG A 83 10.83 -16.01 18.38
N LEU A 84 11.09 -15.53 17.17
CA LEU A 84 10.33 -14.42 16.60
C LEU A 84 9.05 -14.96 15.97
N LEU A 85 7.92 -14.36 16.32
CA LEU A 85 6.63 -14.62 15.70
C LEU A 85 6.28 -13.44 14.79
N VAL A 86 5.87 -13.74 13.55
CA VAL A 86 5.37 -12.74 12.61
C VAL A 86 3.88 -12.99 12.40
N ALA A 87 3.07 -11.96 12.69
CA ALA A 87 1.64 -11.94 12.38
C ALA A 87 1.37 -10.79 11.42
N ASP A 88 0.85 -11.10 10.24
CA ASP A 88 0.54 -10.12 9.19
C ASP A 88 -0.90 -10.32 8.73
N TYR A 89 -1.64 -9.22 8.60
CA TYR A 89 -3.00 -9.27 8.11
C TYR A 89 -3.00 -9.51 6.60
N ASN A 90 -3.56 -10.65 6.18
CA ASN A 90 -3.72 -10.96 4.77
C ASN A 90 -4.61 -9.90 4.08
N GLN A 91 -3.98 -9.08 3.23
CA GLN A 91 -4.64 -8.10 2.36
C GLN A 91 -5.53 -7.08 3.11
N ILE A 92 -5.06 -6.56 4.25
CA ILE A 92 -5.85 -5.70 5.14
C ILE A 92 -6.53 -4.51 4.45
N GLU A 93 -5.85 -3.82 3.53
CA GLU A 93 -6.43 -2.66 2.83
C GLU A 93 -7.56 -3.09 1.88
N LEU A 94 -7.44 -4.24 1.21
CA LEU A 94 -8.52 -4.75 0.35
C LEU A 94 -9.73 -5.21 1.18
N ARG A 95 -9.49 -5.82 2.34
CA ARG A 95 -10.57 -6.15 3.29
C ARG A 95 -11.27 -4.89 3.81
N CYS A 96 -10.51 -3.82 4.08
CA CYS A 96 -11.08 -2.52 4.42
C CYS A 96 -11.91 -1.95 3.26
N ILE A 97 -11.43 -2.03 2.02
CA ILE A 97 -12.20 -1.60 0.84
C ILE A 97 -13.49 -2.39 0.71
N ALA A 98 -13.44 -3.72 0.78
CA ALA A 98 -14.61 -4.58 0.70
C ALA A 98 -15.67 -4.21 1.76
N HIS A 99 -15.22 -4.01 3.00
CA HIS A 99 -16.10 -3.60 4.10
C HIS A 99 -16.67 -2.18 3.91
N LEU A 100 -15.83 -1.21 3.58
CA LEU A 100 -16.22 0.20 3.44
C LEU A 100 -17.14 0.45 2.24
N SER A 101 -16.93 -0.29 1.15
CA SER A 101 -17.76 -0.22 -0.05
C SER A 101 -19.01 -1.08 0.02
N SER A 102 -19.10 -2.00 0.99
CA SER A 102 -20.13 -3.04 1.03
C SER A 102 -20.24 -3.82 -0.29
N ASP A 103 -19.13 -3.98 -1.02
CA ASP A 103 -19.13 -4.64 -2.32
C ASP A 103 -19.36 -6.16 -2.14
N PRO A 104 -20.48 -6.72 -2.64
CA PRO A 104 -20.81 -8.12 -2.40
C PRO A 104 -19.82 -9.07 -3.08
N GLY A 105 -19.23 -8.69 -4.22
CA GLY A 105 -18.24 -9.50 -4.92
C GLY A 105 -16.97 -9.66 -4.11
N LEU A 106 -16.40 -8.54 -3.63
CA LEU A 106 -15.21 -8.56 -2.77
C LEU A 106 -15.47 -9.25 -1.44
N ILE A 107 -16.63 -8.99 -0.80
CA ILE A 107 -17.00 -9.62 0.48
C ILE A 107 -17.12 -11.14 0.32
N ASN A 108 -17.84 -11.62 -0.70
CA ASN A 108 -18.01 -13.05 -0.95
C ASN A 108 -16.66 -13.72 -1.27
N ALA A 109 -15.84 -13.11 -2.12
CA ALA A 109 -14.51 -13.62 -2.44
C ALA A 109 -13.64 -13.80 -1.18
N PHE A 110 -13.70 -12.85 -0.23
CA PHE A 110 -12.99 -12.98 1.04
C PHE A 110 -13.58 -14.03 1.98
N ASN A 111 -14.90 -14.17 2.04
CA ASN A 111 -15.59 -15.14 2.91
C ASN A 111 -15.39 -16.58 2.44
N GLU A 112 -15.34 -16.79 1.12
CA GLU A 112 -15.13 -18.09 0.49
C GLU A 112 -13.65 -18.48 0.37
N GLY A 113 -12.73 -17.59 0.80
CA GLY A 113 -11.29 -17.84 0.73
C GLY A 113 -10.75 -17.89 -0.71
N GLN A 114 -11.44 -17.25 -1.65
CA GLN A 114 -11.01 -17.17 -3.04
C GLN A 114 -9.74 -16.32 -3.18
N ASP A 115 -8.94 -16.60 -4.21
CA ASP A 115 -7.85 -15.69 -4.57
C ASP A 115 -8.45 -14.41 -5.17
N ILE A 116 -8.47 -13.35 -4.37
CA ILE A 116 -9.05 -12.06 -4.76
C ILE A 116 -8.48 -11.51 -6.06
N HIS A 117 -7.20 -11.78 -6.37
CA HIS A 117 -6.59 -11.30 -7.60
C HIS A 117 -7.03 -12.13 -8.80
N THR A 118 -7.26 -13.43 -8.61
CA THR A 118 -7.87 -14.31 -9.60
C THR A 118 -9.32 -13.91 -9.84
N ALA A 119 -10.14 -13.76 -8.81
CA ALA A 119 -11.53 -13.33 -8.92
C ALA A 119 -11.65 -11.94 -9.58
N THR A 120 -10.79 -11.00 -9.17
CA THR A 120 -10.69 -9.68 -9.82
C THR A 120 -10.31 -9.82 -11.30
N ALA A 121 -9.33 -10.67 -11.63
CA ALA A 121 -8.93 -10.89 -13.01
C ALA A 121 -10.06 -11.52 -13.83
N ALA A 122 -10.70 -12.56 -13.33
CA ALA A 122 -11.83 -13.23 -13.97
C ALA A 122 -12.92 -12.22 -14.32
N GLN A 123 -13.28 -11.36 -13.38
CA GLN A 123 -14.32 -10.35 -13.58
C GLN A 123 -13.89 -9.21 -14.52
N VAL A 124 -12.65 -8.72 -14.41
CA VAL A 124 -12.11 -7.66 -15.27
C VAL A 124 -11.94 -8.13 -16.72
N PHE A 125 -11.48 -9.36 -16.92
CA PHE A 125 -11.22 -9.93 -18.24
C PHE A 125 -12.39 -10.72 -18.82
N GLY A 126 -13.48 -10.90 -18.07
CA GLY A 126 -14.67 -11.64 -18.51
C GLY A 126 -14.41 -13.12 -18.75
N VAL A 127 -13.58 -13.76 -17.92
CA VAL A 127 -13.22 -15.18 -18.01
C VAL A 127 -13.59 -15.92 -16.72
N THR A 128 -13.59 -17.25 -16.71
CA THR A 128 -13.76 -18.01 -15.47
C THR A 128 -12.47 -17.98 -14.64
N ASP A 129 -12.56 -18.19 -13.33
CA ASP A 129 -11.38 -18.28 -12.44
C ASP A 129 -10.34 -19.30 -12.93
N ALA A 130 -10.80 -20.42 -13.52
CA ALA A 130 -9.95 -21.47 -14.06
C ALA A 130 -9.19 -21.03 -15.33
N ASP A 131 -9.76 -20.09 -16.08
CA ASP A 131 -9.18 -19.56 -17.32
C ASP A 131 -8.28 -18.34 -17.09
N VAL A 132 -8.16 -17.86 -15.84
CA VAL A 132 -7.27 -16.75 -15.50
C VAL A 132 -5.82 -17.16 -15.68
N THR A 133 -5.16 -16.54 -16.65
CA THR A 133 -3.72 -16.71 -16.86
C THR A 133 -2.94 -16.03 -15.72
N LYS A 134 -1.71 -16.51 -15.47
CA LYS A 134 -0.77 -15.89 -14.53
C LYS A 134 -0.53 -14.39 -14.84
N ALA A 135 -0.49 -14.04 -16.12
CA ALA A 135 -0.32 -12.65 -16.56
C ALA A 135 -1.54 -11.78 -16.19
N GLN A 136 -2.76 -12.28 -16.39
CA GLN A 136 -3.99 -11.58 -15.99
C GLN A 136 -4.06 -11.41 -14.48
N ARG A 137 -3.73 -12.45 -13.71
CA ARG A 137 -3.68 -12.40 -12.25
C ARG A 137 -2.69 -11.35 -11.74
N GLU A 138 -1.48 -11.29 -12.30
CA GLU A 138 -0.51 -10.26 -11.92
C GLU A 138 -0.97 -8.85 -12.31
N LYS A 139 -1.62 -8.66 -13.47
CA LYS A 139 -2.25 -7.37 -13.82
C LYS A 139 -3.32 -6.99 -12.80
N ALA A 140 -4.24 -7.89 -12.46
CA ALA A 140 -5.30 -7.64 -11.49
C ALA A 140 -4.74 -7.32 -10.10
N LYS A 141 -3.73 -8.05 -9.63
CA LYS A 141 -3.01 -7.75 -8.39
C LYS A 141 -2.47 -6.32 -8.37
N MET A 142 -1.81 -5.90 -9.44
CA MET A 142 -1.26 -4.55 -9.54
C MET A 142 -2.34 -3.47 -9.57
N VAL A 143 -3.50 -3.76 -10.16
CA VAL A 143 -4.68 -2.89 -10.15
C VAL A 143 -5.26 -2.80 -8.75
N SER A 144 -5.53 -3.92 -8.07
CA SER A 144 -6.02 -3.96 -6.69
C SER A 144 -5.10 -3.16 -5.75
N TYR A 145 -3.78 -3.28 -5.91
CA TYR A 145 -2.83 -2.46 -5.16
C TYR A 145 -2.85 -0.99 -5.59
N GLY A 146 -3.03 -0.66 -6.87
CA GLY A 146 -3.11 0.74 -7.34
C GLY A 146 -4.38 1.46 -6.87
N LEU A 147 -5.50 0.75 -6.80
CA LEU A 147 -6.81 1.27 -6.41
C LEU A 147 -6.92 1.62 -4.93
N ALA A 148 -6.28 0.83 -4.05
CA ALA A 148 -6.12 1.20 -2.64
C ALA A 148 -5.36 2.53 -2.44
N TYR A 149 -4.76 3.05 -3.51
CA TYR A 149 -4.07 4.34 -3.53
C TYR A 149 -4.72 5.38 -4.46
N GLY A 150 -5.94 5.17 -4.96
CA GLY A 150 -6.63 6.17 -5.80
C GLY A 150 -5.82 6.50 -7.05
N MET A 151 -5.10 5.52 -7.58
CA MET A 151 -4.15 5.69 -8.67
C MET A 151 -4.88 5.95 -9.98
N GLU A 152 -4.49 7.03 -10.66
CA GLU A 152 -4.99 7.37 -12.00
C GLU A 152 -4.35 6.48 -13.08
N ALA A 153 -4.98 6.45 -14.26
CA ALA A 153 -4.52 5.66 -15.41
C ALA A 153 -3.04 5.90 -15.73
N TYR A 154 -2.57 7.15 -15.67
CA TYR A 154 -1.17 7.47 -15.93
C TYR A 154 -0.22 6.85 -14.90
N GLY A 155 -0.57 6.92 -13.61
CA GLY A 155 0.22 6.30 -12.54
C GLY A 155 0.24 4.78 -12.67
N LEU A 156 -0.89 4.19 -13.04
CA LEU A 156 -0.99 2.76 -13.30
C LEU A 156 -0.16 2.34 -14.51
N ALA A 157 -0.22 3.10 -15.60
CA ALA A 157 0.55 2.88 -16.82
C ALA A 157 2.05 2.86 -16.57
N GLN A 158 2.56 3.86 -15.85
CA GLN A 158 3.98 3.94 -15.45
C GLN A 158 4.41 2.75 -14.60
N ARG A 159 3.55 2.31 -13.68
CA ARG A 159 3.84 1.18 -12.79
C ARG A 159 3.81 -0.17 -13.51
N LEU A 160 2.96 -0.29 -14.51
CA LEU A 160 2.80 -1.51 -15.31
C LEU A 160 3.72 -1.56 -16.54
N GLY A 161 4.34 -0.44 -16.92
CA GLY A 161 5.11 -0.34 -18.15
C GLY A 161 4.26 -0.52 -19.41
N ILE A 162 2.99 -0.09 -19.35
CA ILE A 162 2.02 -0.19 -20.45
C ILE A 162 1.60 1.21 -20.93
N GLU A 163 0.89 1.27 -22.05
CA GLU A 163 0.34 2.52 -22.55
C GLU A 163 -0.77 3.07 -21.62
N ASN A 164 -0.85 4.40 -21.53
CA ASN A 164 -1.88 5.08 -20.73
C ASN A 164 -3.31 4.68 -21.14
N LYS A 165 -3.53 4.40 -22.43
CA LYS A 165 -4.82 3.96 -22.95
C LYS A 165 -5.20 2.57 -22.42
N GLU A 166 -4.25 1.64 -22.36
CA GLU A 166 -4.47 0.30 -21.81
C GLU A 166 -4.76 0.40 -20.30
N ALA A 167 -3.97 1.20 -19.56
CA ALA A 167 -4.19 1.41 -18.13
C ALA A 167 -5.56 2.05 -17.83
N ALA A 168 -6.00 3.01 -18.64
CA ALA A 168 -7.32 3.62 -18.52
C ALA A 168 -8.45 2.60 -18.74
N LYS A 169 -8.30 1.72 -19.74
CA LYS A 169 -9.25 0.63 -19.98
C LYS A 169 -9.32 -0.31 -18.77
N ILE A 170 -8.17 -0.74 -18.26
CA ILE A 170 -8.10 -1.64 -17.10
C ILE A 170 -8.80 -1.04 -15.86
N LEU A 171 -8.57 0.25 -15.58
CA LEU A 171 -9.28 0.93 -14.47
C LEU A 171 -10.78 1.01 -14.71
N SER A 172 -11.20 1.30 -15.95
CA SER A 172 -12.61 1.35 -16.32
C SER A 172 -13.27 -0.02 -16.13
N ASP A 173 -12.67 -1.08 -16.67
CA ASP A 173 -13.17 -2.45 -16.55
C ASP A 173 -13.27 -2.87 -15.07
N TYR A 174 -12.27 -2.51 -14.25
CA TYR A 174 -12.32 -2.75 -12.82
C TYR A 174 -13.49 -2.04 -12.15
N PHE A 175 -13.68 -0.75 -12.37
CA PHE A 175 -14.79 -0.04 -11.73
C PHE A 175 -16.16 -0.45 -12.27
N SER A 176 -16.23 -0.98 -13.49
CA SER A 176 -17.43 -1.63 -14.01
C SER A 176 -17.69 -2.98 -13.33
N ALA A 177 -16.65 -3.73 -12.99
CA ALA A 177 -16.75 -4.97 -12.21
C ALA A 177 -17.11 -4.71 -10.74
N PHE A 178 -16.58 -3.63 -10.15
CA PHE A 178 -16.75 -3.28 -8.73
C PHE A 178 -17.38 -1.90 -8.57
N PRO A 179 -18.66 -1.72 -8.96
CA PRO A 179 -19.32 -0.41 -8.96
C PRO A 179 -19.44 0.17 -7.54
N SER A 180 -19.66 -0.67 -6.52
CA SER A 180 -19.76 -0.23 -5.12
C SER A 180 -18.44 0.36 -4.61
N VAL A 181 -17.29 -0.14 -5.10
CA VAL A 181 -15.98 0.45 -4.77
C VAL A 181 -15.86 1.85 -5.36
N LYS A 182 -16.25 2.04 -6.63
CA LYS A 182 -16.24 3.37 -7.26
C LYS A 182 -17.15 4.35 -6.51
N GLU A 183 -18.37 3.92 -6.21
CA GLU A 183 -19.34 4.72 -5.47
C GLU A 183 -18.80 5.13 -4.09
N TYR A 184 -18.19 4.21 -3.35
CA TYR A 184 -17.54 4.52 -2.09
C TYR A 184 -16.44 5.59 -2.24
N MET A 185 -15.56 5.43 -3.22
CA MET A 185 -14.45 6.37 -3.44
C MET A 185 -14.95 7.78 -3.82
N ASP A 186 -15.94 7.86 -4.71
CA ASP A 186 -16.57 9.11 -5.12
C ASP A 186 -17.27 9.79 -3.93
N ASN A 187 -18.02 9.02 -3.14
CA ASN A 187 -18.69 9.51 -1.94
C ASN A 187 -17.70 9.99 -0.88
N ALA A 188 -16.59 9.29 -0.68
CA ALA A 188 -15.54 9.70 0.26
C ALA A 188 -14.94 11.07 -0.12
N VAL A 189 -14.72 11.32 -1.42
CA VAL A 189 -14.26 12.62 -1.92
C VAL A 189 -15.31 13.71 -1.72
N ASN A 190 -16.56 13.43 -2.09
CA ASN A 190 -17.65 14.40 -1.98
C ASN A 190 -17.89 14.82 -0.53
N GLN A 191 -17.95 13.86 0.39
CA GLN A 191 -18.06 14.14 1.83
C GLN A 191 -16.86 14.92 2.36
N ALA A 192 -15.64 14.61 1.90
CA ALA A 192 -14.44 15.34 2.32
C ALA A 192 -14.43 16.78 1.81
N LYS A 193 -14.96 17.04 0.60
CA LYS A 193 -15.12 18.41 0.07
C LYS A 193 -16.11 19.23 0.87
N GLU A 194 -17.22 18.61 1.28
CA GLU A 194 -18.27 19.24 2.08
C GLU A 194 -17.79 19.51 3.52
N LYS A 195 -17.29 18.48 4.21
CA LYS A 195 -16.90 18.55 5.62
C LYS A 195 -15.51 19.17 5.85
N GLY A 196 -14.64 19.15 4.83
CA GLY A 196 -13.24 19.56 4.92
C GLY A 196 -12.29 18.51 5.52
N PHE A 197 -12.78 17.31 5.81
CA PHE A 197 -11.99 16.20 6.34
C PHE A 197 -12.59 14.84 5.97
N THR A 198 -11.75 13.79 5.98
CA THR A 198 -12.20 12.39 5.95
C THR A 198 -12.25 11.83 7.36
N GLU A 199 -13.04 10.79 7.59
CA GLU A 199 -13.21 10.13 8.88
C GLU A 199 -13.20 8.60 8.71
N THR A 200 -12.49 7.88 9.57
CA THR A 200 -12.51 6.40 9.62
C THR A 200 -13.71 5.90 10.43
N LEU A 201 -14.00 4.59 10.41
CA LEU A 201 -15.06 3.98 11.24
C LEU A 201 -14.84 4.16 12.74
N PHE A 202 -13.60 4.39 13.16
CA PHE A 202 -13.24 4.64 14.56
C PHE A 202 -13.21 6.15 14.89
N GLY A 203 -13.69 7.02 13.99
CA GLY A 203 -13.78 8.46 14.21
C GLY A 203 -12.49 9.24 13.98
N ARG A 204 -11.44 8.62 13.40
CA ARG A 204 -10.18 9.32 13.11
C ARG A 204 -10.38 10.29 11.96
N LYS A 205 -10.15 11.58 12.21
CA LYS A 205 -10.28 12.64 11.21
C LYS A 205 -8.94 13.01 10.57
N ARG A 206 -8.94 13.21 9.25
CA ARG A 206 -7.84 13.82 8.49
C ARG A 206 -8.37 15.02 7.70
N LYS A 207 -7.91 16.22 8.07
CA LYS A 207 -8.22 17.45 7.33
C LYS A 207 -7.46 17.47 6.00
N ILE A 208 -8.13 17.90 4.94
CA ILE A 208 -7.53 18.01 3.60
C ILE A 208 -7.94 19.37 3.00
N PRO A 209 -7.34 20.48 3.48
CA PRO A 209 -7.70 21.83 3.02
C PRO A 209 -7.48 22.02 1.51
N GLU A 210 -6.56 21.26 0.91
CA GLU A 210 -6.22 21.29 -0.51
C GLU A 210 -7.39 20.91 -1.43
N LEU A 211 -8.44 20.27 -0.90
CA LEU A 211 -9.68 20.00 -1.64
C LEU A 211 -10.37 21.28 -2.12
N LYS A 212 -10.14 22.42 -1.44
CA LYS A 212 -10.67 23.73 -1.81
C LYS A 212 -9.73 24.54 -2.70
N SER A 213 -8.58 23.97 -3.08
CA SER A 213 -7.60 24.68 -3.92
C SER A 213 -8.18 25.00 -5.30
N SER A 214 -7.96 26.22 -5.78
CA SER A 214 -8.27 26.61 -7.17
C SER A 214 -7.36 25.89 -8.17
N ASN A 215 -6.14 25.49 -7.76
CA ASN A 215 -5.20 24.76 -8.59
C ASN A 215 -5.67 23.30 -8.79
N SER A 216 -6.01 22.96 -10.04
CA SER A 216 -6.52 21.63 -10.40
C SER A 216 -5.58 20.48 -10.01
N ARG A 217 -4.26 20.66 -10.15
CA ARG A 217 -3.28 19.61 -9.80
C ARG A 217 -3.24 19.35 -8.29
N VAL A 218 -3.28 20.42 -7.50
CA VAL A 218 -3.31 20.34 -6.03
C VAL A 218 -4.61 19.70 -5.56
N ARG A 219 -5.74 20.13 -6.12
CA ARG A 219 -7.06 19.58 -5.80
C ARG A 219 -7.16 18.10 -6.18
N SER A 220 -6.70 17.69 -7.36
CA SER A 220 -6.71 16.29 -7.78
C SER A 220 -5.86 15.41 -6.86
N ALA A 221 -4.70 15.92 -6.41
CA ALA A 221 -3.89 15.21 -5.41
C ALA A 221 -4.60 15.08 -4.06
N ALA A 222 -5.34 16.10 -3.65
CA ALA A 222 -6.15 16.09 -2.43
C ALA A 222 -7.32 15.10 -2.51
N GLU A 223 -7.98 15.00 -3.66
CA GLU A 223 -9.05 14.04 -3.91
C GLU A 223 -8.53 12.60 -3.77
N ARG A 224 -7.36 12.28 -4.35
CA ARG A 224 -6.72 10.97 -4.15
C ARG A 224 -6.38 10.71 -2.69
N GLN A 225 -5.90 11.71 -1.96
CA GLN A 225 -5.67 11.57 -0.52
C GLN A 225 -6.96 11.27 0.24
N ALA A 226 -8.08 11.90 -0.14
CA ALA A 226 -9.37 11.69 0.48
C ALA A 226 -9.90 10.26 0.24
N MET A 227 -9.80 9.76 -1.00
CA MET A 227 -10.19 8.39 -1.35
C MET A 227 -9.48 7.35 -0.47
N ASN A 228 -8.17 7.54 -0.24
CA ASN A 228 -7.35 6.55 0.46
C ASN A 228 -7.36 6.68 1.98
N ALA A 229 -7.68 7.87 2.50
CA ALA A 229 -7.54 8.15 3.92
C ALA A 229 -8.43 7.25 4.78
N GLY A 230 -9.67 6.99 4.34
CA GLY A 230 -10.59 6.07 5.03
C GLY A 230 -10.04 4.65 5.08
N ILE A 231 -9.57 4.13 3.94
CA ILE A 231 -9.03 2.76 3.80
C ILE A 231 -7.77 2.58 4.67
N GLN A 232 -6.76 3.44 4.47
CA GLN A 232 -5.48 3.32 5.16
C GLN A 232 -5.61 3.63 6.65
N GLY A 233 -6.47 4.60 7.00
CA GLY A 233 -6.74 4.96 8.37
C GLY A 233 -7.45 3.85 9.12
N LEU A 234 -8.47 3.23 8.51
CA LEU A 234 -9.16 2.08 9.09
C LEU A 234 -8.20 0.91 9.33
N ALA A 235 -7.34 0.58 8.36
CA ALA A 235 -6.31 -0.45 8.54
C ALA A 235 -5.37 -0.13 9.71
N ALA A 236 -4.99 1.15 9.87
CA ALA A 236 -4.15 1.59 11.00
C ALA A 236 -4.90 1.51 12.34
N ASP A 237 -6.19 1.84 12.37
CA ASP A 237 -7.02 1.76 13.55
C ASP A 237 -7.19 0.31 14.01
N ILE A 238 -7.53 -0.61 13.08
CA ILE A 238 -7.61 -2.06 13.35
C ILE A 238 -6.29 -2.57 13.93
N PHE A 239 -5.16 -2.23 13.29
CA PHE A 239 -3.84 -2.63 13.78
C PHE A 239 -3.57 -2.12 15.20
N LYS A 240 -3.89 -0.86 15.49
CA LYS A 240 -3.68 -0.27 16.83
C LYS A 240 -4.58 -0.89 17.89
N VAL A 241 -5.84 -1.17 17.57
CA VAL A 241 -6.75 -1.88 18.49
C VAL A 241 -6.22 -3.28 18.78
N ALA A 242 -5.76 -4.00 17.75
CA ALA A 242 -5.17 -5.32 17.92
C ALA A 242 -3.93 -5.28 18.82
N LEU A 243 -3.05 -4.29 18.68
CA LEU A 243 -1.88 -4.12 19.55
C LEU A 243 -2.23 -3.87 21.02
N VAL A 244 -3.34 -3.19 21.31
CA VAL A 244 -3.78 -2.90 22.68
C VAL A 244 -4.43 -4.12 23.34
N ASN A 245 -5.06 -4.98 22.54
CA ASN A 245 -5.79 -6.15 23.01
C ASN A 245 -4.96 -7.45 23.05
N LEU A 246 -3.69 -7.39 22.64
CA LEU A 246 -2.76 -8.53 22.62
C LEU A 246 -2.03 -8.66 23.97
#